data_AF-A0A8J6KYC6-F1
#
_entry.id   AF-A0A8J6KYC6-F1
#
_cell.length_a   1.000
_cell.length_b   1.000
_cell.length_c   1.000
_cell.angle_alpha   90.00
_cell.angle_beta   90.00
_cell.angle_gamma   90.00
#
_symmetry.space_group_name_H-M   'P 1'
#
loop_
_entity.id
_entity.type
_entity.pdbx_description
1 polymer ?
#
loop_
_entity_poly.entity_id
_entity_poly.type
_entity_poly.pdbx_seq_one_letter_code
_entity_poly.pdbx_strand_id
1 'polypeptide(L)'
;MVNDGVEDLRLKYITLIYTKYEEGKDDSVKALPGHLKPFETLLSQNQGGKAFIVGDQISFTDYNLLDLLLIHQVLAPGCLDNLPLLSA
;
A
#
# COMPACT_ATOMS: atom_id res chain seq x y z
N MET A 1 -0.36 -7.81 12.71
CA MET A 1 -0.20 -6.34 12.81
C MET A 1 0.07 -5.70 11.46
N VAL A 2 1.21 -5.91 10.78
CA VAL A 2 1.45 -5.30 9.46
C VAL A 2 0.47 -5.83 8.41
N ASN A 3 0.29 -7.16 8.36
CA ASN A 3 -0.69 -7.77 7.46
C ASN A 3 -2.12 -7.25 7.69
N ASP A 4 -2.51 -6.99 8.94
CA ASP A 4 -3.85 -6.45 9.24
C ASP A 4 -4.01 -5.05 8.63
N GLY A 5 -2.96 -4.23 8.63
CA GLY A 5 -2.96 -2.93 7.93
C GLY A 5 -3.06 -3.06 6.41
N VAL A 6 -2.48 -4.12 5.82
CA VAL A 6 -2.64 -4.44 4.39
C VAL A 6 -4.10 -4.83 4.10
N GLU A 7 -4.68 -5.69 4.93
CA GLU A 7 -6.08 -6.12 4.80
C GLU A 7 -7.08 -4.97 5.01
N ASP A 8 -6.82 -4.05 5.94
CA ASP A 8 -7.65 -2.86 6.15
C ASP A 8 -7.71 -1.99 4.89
N LEU A 9 -6.57 -1.78 4.23
CA LEU A 9 -6.51 -1.02 2.98
C LEU A 9 -7.11 -1.82 1.81
N ARG A 10 -6.93 -3.14 1.78
CA ARG A 10 -7.57 -4.03 0.79
C ARG A 10 -9.10 -3.98 0.90
N LEU A 11 -9.65 -3.98 2.10
CA LEU A 11 -11.10 -3.87 2.31
C LEU A 11 -11.64 -2.51 1.82
N LYS A 12 -10.90 -1.42 2.05
CA LYS A 12 -11.24 -0.10 1.50
C LYS A 12 -11.23 -0.10 -0.02
N TYR A 13 -10.20 -0.69 -0.63
CA TYR A 13 -10.11 -0.85 -2.08
C TYR A 13 -11.31 -1.64 -2.63
N ILE A 14 -11.61 -2.81 -2.06
CA ILE A 14 -12.74 -3.65 -2.48
C ILE A 14 -14.06 -2.88 -2.35
N THR A 15 -14.27 -2.17 -1.22
CA THR A 15 -15.47 -1.36 -1.02
C THR A 15 -15.59 -0.27 -2.08
N LEU A 16 -14.50 0.43 -2.40
CA LEU A 16 -14.49 1.43 -3.46
C LEU A 16 -14.91 0.80 -4.80
N ILE A 17 -14.21 -0.27 -5.23
CA ILE A 17 -14.42 -0.88 -6.55
C ILE A 17 -15.85 -1.38 -6.71
N TYR A 18 -16.39 -2.08 -5.72
CA TYR A 18 -17.68 -2.77 -5.88
C TYR A 18 -18.91 -1.97 -5.45
N THR A 19 -18.75 -0.88 -4.68
CA THR A 19 -19.91 -0.17 -4.11
C THR A 19 -19.95 1.33 -4.39
N LYS A 20 -18.82 1.98 -4.65
CA LYS A 20 -18.73 3.45 -4.68
C LYS A 20 -17.73 4.00 -5.70
N TYR A 21 -17.49 3.29 -6.81
CA TYR A 21 -16.39 3.64 -7.70
C TYR A 21 -16.51 5.05 -8.27
N GLU A 22 -17.62 5.37 -8.94
CA GLU A 22 -17.79 6.64 -9.65
C GLU A 22 -17.74 7.87 -8.71
N GLU A 23 -18.41 7.78 -7.56
CA GLU A 23 -18.52 8.90 -6.62
C GLU A 23 -17.35 8.97 -5.63
N GLY A 24 -16.72 7.83 -5.31
CA GLY A 24 -15.73 7.70 -4.25
C GLY A 24 -14.27 7.64 -4.72
N LYS A 25 -14.02 7.51 -6.04
CA LYS A 25 -12.65 7.34 -6.56
C LYS A 25 -11.77 8.54 -6.26
N ASP A 26 -12.22 9.76 -6.54
CA ASP A 26 -11.40 10.96 -6.40
C ASP A 26 -10.94 11.17 -4.94
N ASP A 27 -11.86 11.05 -3.99
CA ASP A 27 -11.56 11.13 -2.56
C ASP A 27 -10.63 10.00 -2.09
N SER A 28 -10.84 8.77 -2.59
CA SER A 28 -9.98 7.63 -2.26
C SER A 28 -8.56 7.83 -2.77
N VAL A 29 -8.39 8.33 -4.00
CA VAL A 29 -7.07 8.63 -4.58
C VAL A 29 -6.38 9.75 -3.82
N LYS A 30 -7.11 10.79 -3.39
CA LYS A 30 -6.55 11.87 -2.54
C LYS A 30 -6.08 11.36 -1.17
N ALA A 31 -6.80 10.41 -0.58
CA ALA A 31 -6.45 9.83 0.72
C ALA A 31 -5.33 8.77 0.64
N LEU A 32 -5.13 8.17 -0.53
CA LEU A 32 -4.24 7.03 -0.74
C LEU A 32 -2.80 7.25 -0.24
N PRO A 33 -2.12 8.39 -0.51
CA PRO A 33 -0.77 8.61 0.02
C PRO A 33 -0.69 8.51 1.55
N GLY A 34 -1.74 8.97 2.25
CA GLY A 34 -1.84 8.86 3.71
C GLY A 34 -2.00 7.42 4.19
N HIS A 35 -2.67 6.57 3.40
CA HIS A 35 -2.81 5.14 3.70
C HIS A 35 -1.56 4.32 3.35
N LEU A 36 -0.75 4.75 2.38
CA LEU A 36 0.49 4.07 2.01
C LEU A 36 1.68 4.46 2.89
N LYS A 37 1.71 5.69 3.41
CA LYS A 37 2.81 6.23 4.25
C LYS A 37 3.23 5.35 5.44
N PRO A 38 2.32 4.64 6.14
CA PRO A 38 2.74 3.72 7.20
C PRO A 38 3.66 2.59 6.71
N PHE A 39 3.43 2.04 5.52
CA PHE A 39 4.28 0.97 4.97
C PHE A 39 5.67 1.50 4.58
N GLU A 40 5.73 2.69 3.97
CA GLU A 40 6.99 3.41 3.72
C GLU A 40 7.78 3.62 5.02
N THR A 41 7.07 4.02 6.09
CA THR A 41 7.66 4.25 7.41
C THR A 41 8.22 2.95 7.99
N LEU A 42 7.47 1.84 7.87
CA LEU A 42 7.91 0.52 8.33
C LEU A 42 9.16 0.05 7.58
N LEU A 43 9.19 0.20 6.25
CA LEU A 43 10.38 -0.10 5.44
C LEU A 43 11.58 0.73 5.92
N SER A 44 11.40 2.04 6.14
CA SER A 44 12.48 2.91 6.61
C SER A 44 13.06 2.47 7.96
N GLN A 45 12.23 1.88 8.83
CA GLN A 45 12.63 1.39 10.15
C GLN A 45 13.34 0.03 10.08
N ASN A 46 13.12 -0.75 9.02
CA ASN A 46 13.75 -2.05 8.83
C ASN A 46 14.94 -1.96 7.88
N GLN A 47 16.14 -1.84 8.45
CA GLN A 47 17.40 -1.74 7.70
C GLN A 47 17.42 -0.60 6.65
N GLY A 48 16.68 0.49 6.91
CA GLY A 48 16.59 1.62 5.99
C GLY A 48 15.92 1.28 4.65
N GLY A 49 14.99 0.32 4.65
CA GLY A 49 14.26 -0.12 3.46
C GLY A 49 15.04 -1.04 2.53
N LYS A 50 16.19 -1.57 2.97
CA LYS A 50 17.01 -2.50 2.18
C LYS A 50 16.61 -3.98 2.33
N ALA A 51 15.69 -4.25 3.23
CA ALA A 51 15.17 -5.57 3.53
C ALA A 51 13.68 -5.64 3.17
N PHE A 52 12.98 -6.64 3.71
CA PHE A 52 11.54 -6.85 3.49
C PHE A 52 10.69 -5.98 4.43
N ILE A 53 9.36 -6.07 4.34
CA ILE A 53 8.47 -5.28 5.21
C ILE A 53 8.67 -5.61 6.70
N VAL A 54 9.10 -6.85 7.01
CA VAL A 54 9.48 -7.29 8.35
C VAL A 54 10.69 -8.23 8.26
N GLY A 55 11.76 -7.90 8.99
CA GLY A 55 12.96 -8.74 9.04
C GLY A 55 13.76 -8.76 7.74
N ASP A 56 14.67 -9.72 7.60
CA ASP A 56 15.60 -9.85 6.46
C ASP A 56 15.23 -11.00 5.51
N GLN A 57 14.16 -11.73 5.80
CA GLN A 57 13.63 -12.80 4.96
C GLN A 57 12.25 -12.45 4.45
N ILE A 58 11.98 -12.85 3.21
CA ILE A 58 10.67 -12.66 2.60
C ILE A 58 9.59 -13.43 3.36
N SER A 59 8.42 -12.83 3.50
CA SER A 59 7.28 -13.39 4.21
C SER A 59 6.01 -13.32 3.35
N PHE A 60 4.95 -13.99 3.82
CA PHE A 60 3.63 -13.88 3.18
C PHE A 60 3.09 -12.43 3.15
N THR A 61 3.52 -11.59 4.10
CA THR A 61 3.06 -10.19 4.20
C THR A 61 3.63 -9.35 3.06
N ASP A 62 4.84 -9.67 2.59
CA ASP A 62 5.49 -8.98 1.47
C ASP A 62 4.70 -9.19 0.18
N TYR A 63 4.29 -10.43 -0.11
CA TYR A 63 3.46 -10.73 -1.27
C TYR A 63 2.09 -10.04 -1.21
N ASN A 64 1.49 -10.02 -0.02
CA ASN A 64 0.20 -9.36 0.18
C ASN A 64 0.30 -7.84 -0.03
N LEU A 65 1.35 -7.22 0.50
CA LEU A 65 1.63 -5.80 0.28
C LEU A 65 1.94 -5.52 -1.19
N LEU A 66 2.74 -6.34 -1.86
CA LEU A 66 3.08 -6.16 -3.27
C LEU A 66 1.84 -6.18 -4.16
N ASP A 67 0.96 -7.17 -4.00
CA ASP A 67 -0.32 -7.23 -4.72
C ASP A 67 -1.16 -5.97 -4.48
N LEU A 68 -1.25 -5.52 -3.23
CA LEU A 68 -1.96 -4.30 -2.86
C LEU A 68 -1.37 -3.05 -3.55
N LEU A 69 -0.04 -2.93 -3.62
CA LEU A 69 0.62 -1.81 -4.29
C LEU A 69 0.36 -1.82 -5.80
N LEU A 70 0.42 -3.00 -6.43
CA LEU A 70 0.19 -3.15 -7.87
C LEU A 70 -1.23 -2.74 -8.28
N ILE A 71 -2.25 -3.18 -7.54
CA ILE A 71 -3.64 -2.80 -7.86
C ILE A 71 -3.90 -1.31 -7.62
N HIS A 72 -3.19 -0.68 -6.67
CA HIS A 72 -3.27 0.76 -6.45
C HIS A 72 -2.55 1.57 -7.53
N GLN A 73 -1.44 1.07 -8.10
CA GLN A 73 -0.84 1.70 -9.29
C GLN A 73 -1.77 1.64 -10.51
N VAL A 74 -2.52 0.55 -10.68
CA VAL A 74 -3.55 0.47 -11.74
C VAL A 74 -4.69 1.47 -11.50
N LEU A 75 -5.13 1.60 -10.25
CA LEU A 75 -6.20 2.53 -9.88
C LEU A 75 -5.79 4.01 -10.00
N ALA A 76 -4.57 4.32 -9.57
CA ALA A 76 -3.99 5.66 -9.50
C ALA A 76 -2.50 5.62 -9.91
N PRO A 77 -2.21 5.76 -11.21
CA PRO A 77 -0.84 5.82 -11.70
C PRO A 77 -0.04 6.93 -11.00
N GLY A 78 1.21 6.64 -10.63
CA GLY A 78 2.07 7.58 -9.91
C GLY A 78 1.81 7.68 -8.40
N CYS A 79 0.91 6.87 -7.83
CA CYS A 79 0.64 6.92 -6.38
C CYS A 79 1.84 6.58 -5.49
N LEU A 80 2.89 5.95 -6.03
CA LEU A 80 4.13 5.64 -5.33
C LEU A 80 5.26 6.65 -5.57
N ASP A 81 5.08 7.66 -6.42
CA ASP A 81 6.17 8.56 -6.85
C ASP A 81 6.81 9.33 -5.68
N ASN A 82 6.05 9.58 -4.62
CA ASN A 82 6.50 10.27 -3.41
C ASN A 82 6.86 9.31 -2.26
N LEU A 83 6.94 8.00 -2.52
CA LEU A 83 7.18 6.94 -1.54
C LEU A 83 8.36 6.08 -2.04
N PRO A 84 9.61 6.59 -1.94
CA PRO A 84 10.75 6.01 -2.62
C PRO A 84 11.08 4.58 -2.16
N LEU A 85 10.82 4.20 -0.90
CA LEU A 85 11.10 2.84 -0.44
C LEU A 85 10.04 1.84 -0.92
N LEU A 86 8.78 2.24 -1.01
CA LEU A 86 7.72 1.43 -1.63
C LEU A 86 7.86 1.32 -3.15
N SER A 87 8.57 2.25 -3.78
CA SER A 87 8.77 2.30 -5.24
C SER A 87 10.03 1.58 -5.73
N ALA A 88 11.06 1.45 -4.87
CA ALA A 88 12.40 0.97 -5.23
C ALA A 88 12.48 -0.55 -5.51
#